data_AF-A0A2I0P160-F1
#
_entry.id   AF-A0A2I0P160-F1
#
_cell.length_a   1.000
_cell.length_b   1.000
_cell.length_c   1.000
_cell.angle_alpha   90.00
_cell.angle_beta   90.00
_cell.angle_gamma   90.00
#
_symmetry.space_group_name_H-M   'P 1'
#
loop_
_entity.id
_entity.type
_entity.pdbx_description
1 polymer ?
#
loop_
_entity_poly.entity_id
_entity_poly.type
_entity_poly.pdbx_seq_one_letter_code
_entity_poly.pdbx_strand_id
1 'polypeptide(L)'
;MDRRLLAEQEGYTLLDRYGIAVPSYRFVKTHEEATTVAEEITFPVVVKVVSSQIVHKTDAGGVVLHITCEDALIDALLRIDERVLAYDPQAEISGYLIEKEVQSGTEFLIGGRTDPAFGKVLTIGMGGILVELLHDFSMRILPVKESEFRMMIREMKGSQLIDGYRGHRPLDEKALLDTMHKAARLFLEES
;
A
#
# COMPACT_ATOMS: atom_id res chain seq x y z
N MET A 1 -1.08 16.88 19.03
CA MET A 1 -1.11 17.13 17.58
C MET A 1 -2.25 16.32 17.02
N ASP A 2 -3.12 16.96 16.25
CA ASP A 2 -4.26 16.30 15.64
C ASP A 2 -3.76 15.30 14.59
N ARG A 3 -4.16 14.03 14.69
CA ARG A 3 -3.67 12.98 13.79
C ARG A 3 -4.46 13.10 12.48
N ARG A 4 -3.88 13.77 11.49
CA ARG A 4 -4.46 13.82 10.13
C ARG A 4 -4.19 12.50 9.41
N LEU A 5 -5.25 11.81 9.01
CA LEU A 5 -5.15 10.69 8.07
C LEU A 5 -4.97 11.25 6.65
N LEU A 6 -3.96 10.74 5.95
CA LEU A 6 -3.75 11.05 4.53
C LEU A 6 -4.70 10.21 3.68
N ALA A 7 -5.29 10.84 2.66
CA ALA A 7 -5.90 10.07 1.57
C ALA A 7 -4.80 9.29 0.82
N GLU A 8 -5.18 8.18 0.19
CA GLU A 8 -4.22 7.27 -0.45
C GLU A 8 -3.33 7.96 -1.49
N GLN A 9 -3.92 8.84 -2.32
CA GLN A 9 -3.20 9.69 -3.27
C GLN A 9 -2.20 10.66 -2.62
N GLU A 10 -2.51 11.21 -1.45
CA GLU A 10 -1.59 12.06 -0.69
C GLU A 10 -0.44 11.21 -0.14
N GLY A 11 -0.75 9.99 0.31
CA GLY A 11 0.22 8.99 0.74
C GLY A 11 1.18 8.62 -0.40
N TYR A 12 0.68 8.31 -1.59
CA TYR A 12 1.51 8.01 -2.75
C TYR A 12 2.38 9.19 -3.19
N THR A 13 1.84 10.41 -3.18
CA THR A 13 2.62 11.62 -3.45
C THR A 13 3.76 11.79 -2.44
N LEU A 14 3.50 11.48 -1.17
CA LEU A 14 4.53 11.51 -0.13
C LEU A 14 5.59 10.43 -0.36
N LEU A 15 5.19 9.19 -0.61
CA LEU A 15 6.12 8.08 -0.87
C LEU A 15 7.03 8.36 -2.07
N ASP A 16 6.46 8.88 -3.16
CA ASP A 16 7.19 9.23 -4.39
C ASP A 16 8.24 10.33 -4.14
N ARG A 17 7.94 11.34 -3.30
CA ARG A 17 8.90 12.37 -2.89
C ARG A 17 10.16 11.78 -2.23
N TYR A 18 10.02 10.66 -1.53
CA TYR A 18 11.14 9.94 -0.91
C TYR A 18 11.72 8.84 -1.82
N GLY A 19 11.25 8.74 -3.06
CA GLY A 19 11.68 7.76 -4.04
C GLY A 19 11.22 6.33 -3.73
N ILE A 20 10.18 6.17 -2.91
CA ILE A 20 9.56 4.88 -2.64
C ILE A 20 8.60 4.59 -3.79
N ALA A 21 8.81 3.47 -4.48
CA ALA A 21 8.03 3.10 -5.64
C ALA A 21 6.55 2.88 -5.25
N VAL A 22 5.67 3.48 -6.04
CA VAL A 22 4.21 3.31 -5.97
C VAL A 22 3.71 2.82 -7.34
N PRO A 23 2.60 2.08 -7.43
CA PRO A 23 2.01 1.70 -8.72
C PRO A 23 1.68 2.95 -9.52
N SER A 24 1.68 2.88 -10.86
CA SER A 24 1.14 3.97 -11.67
C SER A 24 -0.33 4.17 -11.31
N TYR A 25 -0.71 5.41 -10.97
CA TYR A 25 -2.06 5.70 -10.50
C TYR A 25 -2.56 7.05 -10.99
N ARG A 26 -3.87 7.20 -11.04
CA ARG A 26 -4.55 8.48 -11.32
C ARG A 26 -5.86 8.56 -10.54
N PHE A 27 -6.12 9.74 -9.99
CA PHE A 27 -7.40 10.09 -9.40
C PHE A 27 -8.34 10.63 -10.48
N VAL A 28 -9.57 10.16 -10.47
CA VAL A 28 -10.65 10.53 -11.40
C VAL A 28 -11.93 10.79 -10.63
N LYS A 29 -12.76 11.71 -11.12
CA LYS A 29 -14.04 12.06 -10.48
C LYS A 29 -15.23 11.35 -11.08
N THR A 30 -15.13 10.93 -12.34
CA THR A 30 -16.24 10.35 -13.09
C THR A 30 -15.88 8.98 -13.65
N HIS A 31 -16.89 8.18 -13.98
CA HIS A 31 -16.69 6.89 -14.64
C HIS A 31 -16.09 7.05 -16.04
N GLU A 32 -16.42 8.12 -16.76
CA GLU A 32 -15.85 8.43 -18.09
C GLU A 32 -14.36 8.79 -18.02
N GLU A 33 -13.96 9.54 -17.00
CA GLU A 33 -12.53 9.80 -16.75
C GLU A 33 -11.81 8.49 -16.38
N ALA A 34 -12.46 7.60 -15.63
CA ALA A 34 -11.90 6.32 -15.23
C ALA A 34 -11.58 5.42 -16.42
N THR A 35 -12.48 5.32 -17.41
CA THR A 35 -12.25 4.51 -18.63
C THR A 35 -11.06 5.04 -19.42
N THR A 36 -11.04 6.36 -19.69
CA THR A 36 -9.93 7.03 -20.38
C THR A 36 -8.59 6.77 -19.70
N VAL A 37 -8.55 6.93 -18.37
CA VAL A 37 -7.34 6.72 -17.57
C VAL A 37 -6.90 5.26 -17.51
N ALA A 38 -7.84 4.31 -17.47
CA ALA A 38 -7.50 2.89 -17.44
C ALA A 38 -6.84 2.44 -18.75
N GLU A 39 -7.24 3.00 -19.89
CA GLU A 39 -6.56 2.79 -21.17
C GLU A 39 -5.14 3.36 -21.14
N GLU A 40 -4.94 4.58 -20.61
CA GLU A 40 -3.61 5.19 -20.46
C GLU A 40 -2.68 4.34 -19.57
N ILE A 41 -3.19 3.85 -18.43
CA ILE A 41 -2.44 3.01 -17.49
C ILE A 41 -2.23 1.59 -18.04
N THR A 42 -3.08 1.17 -18.98
CA THR A 42 -3.16 -0.17 -19.57
C THR A 42 -3.64 -1.23 -18.57
N PHE A 43 -4.62 -2.04 -18.99
CA PHE A 43 -5.12 -3.20 -18.23
C PHE A 43 -4.03 -4.27 -17.95
N PRO A 44 -4.17 -5.11 -16.89
CA PRO A 44 -5.19 -5.03 -15.86
C PRO A 44 -4.99 -3.83 -14.92
N VAL A 45 -6.10 -3.31 -14.41
CA VAL A 45 -6.14 -2.19 -13.44
C VAL A 45 -6.91 -2.58 -12.17
N VAL A 46 -6.68 -1.79 -11.14
CA VAL A 46 -7.41 -1.80 -9.86
C VAL A 46 -8.19 -0.50 -9.73
N VAL A 47 -9.40 -0.58 -9.20
CA VAL A 47 -10.22 0.60 -8.84
C VAL A 47 -10.44 0.62 -7.34
N LYS A 48 -10.20 1.77 -6.73
CA LYS A 48 -10.49 2.03 -5.31
C LYS A 48 -11.37 3.27 -5.16
N VAL A 49 -12.39 3.21 -4.33
CA VAL A 49 -13.21 4.38 -3.98
C VAL A 49 -12.39 5.38 -3.16
N VAL A 50 -12.60 6.66 -3.41
CA VAL A 50 -12.07 7.75 -2.59
C VAL A 50 -13.22 8.44 -1.89
N SER A 51 -13.31 8.24 -0.57
CA SER A 51 -14.31 8.84 0.30
C SER A 51 -13.72 9.01 1.70
N SER A 52 -13.95 10.16 2.35
CA SER A 52 -13.43 10.42 3.69
C SER A 52 -14.15 9.60 4.78
N GLN A 53 -15.37 9.16 4.48
CA GLN A 53 -16.20 8.32 5.34
C GLN A 53 -15.81 6.83 5.25
N ILE A 54 -15.19 6.41 4.13
CA ILE A 54 -14.83 5.01 3.87
C ILE A 54 -13.33 4.78 4.10
N VAL A 55 -12.95 4.58 5.36
CA VAL A 55 -11.56 4.28 5.74
C VAL A 55 -11.17 2.83 5.36
N HIS A 56 -12.04 1.85 5.68
CA HIS A 56 -11.83 0.44 5.37
C HIS A 56 -12.48 0.07 4.04
N LYS A 57 -11.84 0.47 2.94
CA LYS A 57 -12.38 0.33 1.56
C LYS A 57 -12.79 -1.10 1.21
N THR A 58 -11.97 -2.09 1.55
CA THR A 58 -12.25 -3.50 1.24
C THR A 58 -13.55 -3.97 1.90
N ASP A 59 -13.78 -3.59 3.16
CA ASP A 59 -14.97 -3.98 3.93
C ASP A 59 -16.24 -3.34 3.34
N ALA A 60 -16.13 -2.10 2.86
CA ALA A 60 -17.20 -1.41 2.15
C ALA A 60 -17.40 -1.89 0.69
N GLY A 61 -16.58 -2.84 0.20
CA GLY A 61 -16.60 -3.26 -1.20
C GLY A 61 -16.10 -2.19 -2.18
N GLY A 62 -15.38 -1.19 -1.68
CA GLY A 62 -14.82 -0.07 -2.43
C GLY A 62 -13.47 -0.36 -3.09
N VAL A 63 -13.10 -1.63 -3.26
CA VAL A 63 -11.90 -2.07 -3.99
C VAL A 63 -12.29 -3.20 -4.95
N VAL A 64 -11.94 -3.05 -6.22
CA VAL A 64 -12.10 -4.10 -7.24
C VAL A 64 -10.77 -4.29 -7.97
N LEU A 65 -10.32 -5.55 -8.00
CA LEU A 65 -9.08 -5.99 -8.64
C LEU A 65 -9.38 -6.76 -9.93
N HIS A 66 -8.33 -7.10 -10.71
CA HIS A 66 -8.41 -7.96 -11.88
C HIS A 66 -9.33 -7.44 -12.99
N ILE A 67 -9.39 -6.11 -13.14
CA ILE A 67 -10.18 -5.48 -14.19
C ILE A 67 -9.34 -5.53 -15.46
N THR A 68 -9.78 -6.33 -16.43
CA THR A 68 -8.98 -6.65 -17.64
C THR A 68 -9.44 -5.92 -18.91
N CYS A 69 -10.58 -5.24 -18.88
CA CYS A 69 -11.15 -4.50 -20.00
C CYS A 69 -12.10 -3.39 -19.53
N GLU A 70 -12.51 -2.53 -20.45
CA GLU A 70 -13.40 -1.39 -20.21
C GLU A 70 -14.78 -1.81 -19.68
N ASP A 71 -15.42 -2.82 -20.27
CA ASP A 71 -16.74 -3.30 -19.80
C ASP A 71 -16.67 -3.74 -18.32
N ALA A 72 -15.62 -4.49 -17.96
CA ALA A 72 -15.41 -4.93 -16.58
C ALA A 72 -15.12 -3.75 -15.62
N LEU A 73 -14.54 -2.66 -16.13
CA LEU A 73 -14.29 -1.44 -15.37
C LEU A 73 -15.59 -0.71 -15.06
N ILE A 74 -16.47 -0.57 -16.05
CA ILE A 74 -17.78 0.07 -15.88
C ILE A 74 -18.62 -0.71 -14.85
N ASP A 75 -18.67 -2.04 -14.99
CA ASP A 75 -19.36 -2.91 -14.03
C ASP A 75 -18.77 -2.77 -12.61
N ALA A 76 -17.44 -2.67 -12.49
CA ALA A 76 -16.76 -2.49 -11.21
C ALA A 76 -17.12 -1.16 -10.54
N LEU A 77 -17.16 -0.06 -11.30
CA LEU A 77 -17.50 1.27 -10.81
C LEU A 77 -18.94 1.34 -10.29
N LEU A 78 -19.90 0.84 -11.07
CA LEU A 78 -21.30 0.78 -10.65
C LEU A 78 -21.49 -0.07 -9.38
N ARG A 79 -20.79 -1.20 -9.31
CA ARG A 79 -20.80 -2.07 -8.13
C ARG A 79 -20.17 -1.40 -6.91
N ILE A 80 -19.11 -0.62 -7.08
CA ILE A 80 -18.51 0.15 -5.98
C ILE A 80 -19.52 1.17 -5.45
N ASP A 81 -20.18 1.93 -6.32
CA ASP A 81 -21.19 2.93 -5.94
C ASP A 81 -22.30 2.30 -5.09
N GLU A 82 -22.87 1.19 -5.57
CA GLU A 82 -23.93 0.48 -4.86
C GLU A 82 -23.47 0.00 -3.47
N ARG A 83 -22.29 -0.64 -3.40
CA ARG A 83 -21.80 -1.24 -2.15
C ARG A 83 -21.39 -0.19 -1.12
N VAL A 84 -20.77 0.89 -1.57
CA VAL A 84 -20.35 1.98 -0.68
C VAL A 84 -21.56 2.67 -0.06
N LEU A 85 -22.59 2.96 -0.85
CA LEU A 85 -23.83 3.58 -0.34
C LEU A 85 -24.66 2.61 0.51
N ALA A 86 -24.60 1.30 0.22
CA ALA A 86 -25.22 0.29 1.08
C ALA A 86 -24.49 0.13 2.42
N TYR A 87 -23.17 0.31 2.43
CA TYR A 87 -22.33 0.25 3.63
C TYR A 87 -22.52 1.50 4.51
N ASP A 88 -22.51 2.69 3.90
CA ASP A 88 -22.80 3.96 4.55
C ASP A 88 -23.64 4.86 3.63
N PRO A 89 -24.96 5.00 3.90
CA PRO A 89 -25.85 5.84 3.10
C PRO A 89 -25.52 7.34 3.12
N GLN A 90 -24.60 7.79 3.97
CA GLN A 90 -24.11 9.17 4.04
C GLN A 90 -22.71 9.34 3.44
N ALA A 91 -22.13 8.27 2.88
CA ALA A 91 -20.82 8.35 2.25
C ALA A 91 -20.85 9.26 1.02
N GLU A 92 -19.92 10.21 0.99
CA GLU A 92 -19.70 11.04 -0.19
C GLU A 92 -18.54 10.45 -0.99
N ILE A 93 -18.83 10.00 -2.20
CA ILE A 93 -17.81 9.51 -3.14
C ILE A 93 -17.17 10.72 -3.80
N SER A 94 -15.94 11.01 -3.42
CA SER A 94 -15.15 12.12 -4.00
C SER A 94 -14.60 11.76 -5.37
N GLY A 95 -14.48 10.46 -5.67
CA GLY A 95 -13.97 9.93 -6.92
C GLY A 95 -13.39 8.53 -6.76
N TYR A 96 -12.50 8.15 -7.66
CA TYR A 96 -11.86 6.84 -7.74
C TYR A 96 -10.37 6.99 -7.98
N LEU A 97 -9.62 6.02 -7.47
CA LEU A 97 -8.21 5.83 -7.75
C LEU A 97 -8.08 4.65 -8.72
N ILE A 98 -7.62 4.93 -9.94
CA ILE A 98 -7.31 3.91 -10.95
C ILE A 98 -5.82 3.63 -10.87
N GLU A 99 -5.46 2.37 -10.65
CA GLU A 99 -4.08 1.95 -10.43
C GLU A 99 -3.69 0.80 -11.35
N LYS A 100 -2.42 0.77 -11.74
CA LYS A 100 -1.86 -0.40 -12.41
C LYS A 100 -1.86 -1.57 -11.44
N GLU A 101 -2.46 -2.68 -11.86
CA GLU A 101 -2.38 -3.90 -11.06
C GLU A 101 -0.96 -4.45 -11.08
N VAL A 102 -0.39 -4.64 -9.88
CA VAL A 102 0.92 -5.25 -9.69
C VAL A 102 0.74 -6.75 -9.47
N GLN A 103 1.61 -7.55 -10.08
CA GLN A 103 1.60 -9.01 -9.93
C GLN A 103 1.76 -9.40 -8.46
N SER A 104 1.03 -10.42 -8.04
CA SER A 104 1.19 -11.00 -6.72
C SER A 104 2.62 -11.49 -6.49
N GLY A 105 3.14 -11.23 -5.30
CA GLY A 105 4.48 -11.64 -4.90
C GLY A 105 4.57 -11.76 -3.37
N THR A 106 5.78 -11.89 -2.87
CA THR A 106 6.01 -11.83 -1.42
C THR A 106 5.76 -10.41 -0.93
N GLU A 107 4.82 -10.27 -0.01
CA GLU A 107 4.48 -8.98 0.60
C GLU A 107 5.35 -8.73 1.83
N PHE A 108 5.65 -7.46 2.09
CA PHE A 108 6.32 -6.97 3.29
C PHE A 108 5.56 -5.77 3.87
N LEU A 109 5.58 -5.63 5.19
CA LEU A 109 5.08 -4.46 5.90
C LEU A 109 6.25 -3.61 6.38
N ILE A 110 6.27 -2.33 6.01
CA ILE A 110 7.18 -1.34 6.59
C ILE A 110 6.32 -0.27 7.27
N GLY A 111 6.47 -0.14 8.58
CA GLY A 111 5.68 0.79 9.39
C GLY A 111 6.56 1.62 10.32
N GLY A 112 6.07 2.79 10.72
CA GLY A 112 6.73 3.66 11.68
C GLY A 112 5.75 4.17 12.73
N ARG A 113 6.18 4.27 13.98
CA ARG A 113 5.41 4.93 15.05
C ARG A 113 6.32 5.73 15.98
N THR A 114 5.81 6.85 16.48
CA THR A 114 6.50 7.63 17.53
C THR A 114 6.00 7.14 18.88
N ASP A 115 6.86 6.39 19.56
CA ASP A 115 6.62 5.90 20.91
C ASP A 115 7.01 6.99 21.95
N PRO A 116 6.19 7.23 23.00
CA PRO A 116 6.49 8.24 24.00
C PRO A 116 7.79 8.01 24.79
N ALA A 117 8.20 6.76 24.97
CA ALA A 117 9.40 6.39 25.72
C ALA A 117 10.62 6.20 24.81
N PHE A 118 10.42 5.62 23.62
CA PHE A 118 11.51 5.21 22.74
C PHE A 118 11.73 6.13 21.53
N GLY A 119 10.85 7.10 21.29
CA GLY A 119 10.93 7.96 20.11
C GLY A 119 10.47 7.27 18.83
N LYS A 120 11.11 7.59 17.70
CA LYS A 120 10.73 7.06 16.38
C LYS A 120 11.15 5.58 16.25
N VAL A 121 10.18 4.68 16.17
CA VAL A 121 10.37 3.23 16.01
C VAL A 121 9.97 2.79 14.59
N LEU A 122 10.89 2.16 13.87
CA LEU A 122 10.64 1.51 12.58
C LEU A 122 10.32 0.03 12.80
N THR A 123 9.38 -0.49 12.01
CA THR A 123 8.97 -1.89 11.96
C THR A 123 9.10 -2.40 10.53
N ILE A 124 9.67 -3.59 10.36
CA ILE A 124 9.63 -4.39 9.13
C ILE A 124 9.03 -5.75 9.49
N GLY A 125 8.14 -6.26 8.66
CA GLY A 125 7.60 -7.60 8.80
C GLY A 125 7.29 -8.21 7.45
N MET A 126 6.93 -9.49 7.46
CA MET A 126 6.19 -10.06 6.34
C MET A 126 4.89 -9.24 6.13
N GLY A 127 4.32 -9.32 4.92
CA GLY A 127 3.07 -8.65 4.53
C GLY A 127 1.90 -9.62 4.36
N GLY A 128 0.75 -9.10 3.96
CA GLY A 128 -0.49 -9.86 3.74
C GLY A 128 -1.31 -10.15 4.99
N ILE A 129 -2.39 -10.92 4.82
CA ILE A 129 -3.34 -11.24 5.90
C ILE A 129 -2.73 -12.01 7.08
N LEU A 130 -1.56 -12.63 6.89
CA LEU A 130 -0.95 -13.51 7.89
C LEU A 130 -0.07 -12.75 8.90
N VAL A 131 0.21 -11.47 8.69
CA VAL A 131 1.12 -10.68 9.55
C VAL A 131 0.57 -10.54 10.96
N GLU A 132 -0.73 -10.22 11.06
CA GLU A 132 -1.44 -10.10 12.34
C GLU A 132 -1.45 -11.43 13.11
N LEU A 133 -1.38 -12.57 12.40
CA LEU A 133 -1.43 -13.90 12.99
C LEU A 133 -0.05 -14.44 13.38
N LEU A 134 0.97 -14.18 12.56
CA LEU A 134 2.30 -14.80 12.70
C LEU A 134 3.26 -14.02 13.59
N HIS A 135 2.96 -12.74 13.86
CA HIS A 135 3.83 -11.82 14.60
C HIS A 135 5.28 -11.86 14.10
N ASP A 136 5.45 -11.94 12.77
CA ASP A 136 6.75 -12.07 12.12
C ASP A 136 7.27 -10.70 11.69
N PHE A 137 7.86 -9.99 12.65
CA PHE A 137 8.37 -8.65 12.47
C PHE A 137 9.64 -8.39 13.30
N SER A 138 10.41 -7.39 12.89
CA SER A 138 11.53 -6.82 13.63
C SER A 138 11.35 -5.31 13.78
N MET A 139 11.81 -4.76 14.90
CA MET A 139 11.71 -3.33 15.21
C MET A 139 13.07 -2.75 15.57
N ARG A 140 13.26 -1.46 15.28
CA ARG A 140 14.40 -0.67 15.74
C ARG A 140 14.00 0.76 16.07
N ILE A 141 14.69 1.34 17.05
CA ILE A 141 14.63 2.78 17.34
C ILE A 141 15.52 3.50 16.32
N LEU A 142 14.98 4.49 15.62
CA LEU A 142 15.71 5.30 14.67
C LEU A 142 16.51 6.42 15.37
N PRO A 143 17.67 6.82 14.81
CA PRO A 143 18.28 6.32 13.57
C PRO A 143 19.05 5.00 13.77
N VAL A 144 19.16 4.21 12.70
CA VAL A 144 19.94 2.97 12.69
C VAL A 144 21.00 2.94 11.59
N LYS A 145 22.02 2.09 11.76
CA LYS A 145 23.08 1.85 10.76
C LYS A 145 22.57 0.94 9.64
N GLU A 146 23.21 0.98 8.48
CA GLU A 146 22.89 0.07 7.35
C GLU A 146 22.89 -1.41 7.75
N SER A 147 23.83 -1.82 8.60
CA SER A 147 23.91 -3.19 9.11
C SER A 147 22.66 -3.62 9.89
N GLU A 148 21.98 -2.68 10.57
CA GLU A 148 20.77 -2.98 11.33
C GLU A 148 19.61 -3.35 10.43
N PHE A 149 19.45 -2.71 9.26
CA PHE A 149 18.37 -3.05 8.33
C PHE A 149 18.48 -4.51 7.85
N ARG A 150 19.70 -4.96 7.53
CA ARG A 150 19.95 -6.39 7.19
C ARG A 150 19.66 -7.32 8.35
N MET A 151 20.01 -6.93 9.58
CA MET A 151 19.69 -7.74 10.77
C MET A 151 18.19 -7.83 10.99
N MET A 152 17.46 -6.72 10.83
CA MET A 152 16.00 -6.73 10.95
C MET A 152 15.36 -7.69 9.94
N ILE A 153 15.86 -7.73 8.70
CA ILE A 153 15.40 -8.69 7.68
C ILE A 153 15.67 -10.13 8.15
N ARG A 154 16.89 -10.42 8.60
CA ARG A 154 17.32 -11.77 9.01
C ARG A 154 16.63 -12.27 10.29
N GLU A 155 16.13 -11.37 11.13
CA GLU A 155 15.33 -11.70 12.33
C GLU A 155 13.93 -12.22 12.01
N MET A 156 13.39 -11.90 10.82
CA MET A 156 12.09 -12.42 10.39
C MET A 156 12.19 -13.91 10.07
N LYS A 157 11.23 -14.71 10.54
CA LYS A 157 11.09 -16.14 10.24
C LYS A 157 10.92 -16.35 8.73
N GLY A 158 10.17 -15.46 8.07
CA GLY A 158 9.94 -15.45 6.63
C GLY A 158 11.13 -15.00 5.78
N SER A 159 12.27 -14.63 6.39
CA SER A 159 13.47 -14.19 5.66
C SER A 159 13.99 -15.24 4.66
N GLN A 160 13.71 -16.53 4.90
CA GLN A 160 14.04 -17.62 3.96
C GLN A 160 13.36 -17.47 2.59
N LEU A 161 12.21 -16.78 2.52
CA LEU A 161 11.53 -16.50 1.26
C LEU A 161 12.32 -15.50 0.40
N ILE A 162 13.14 -14.65 1.03
CA ILE A 162 14.00 -13.69 0.33
C ILE A 162 15.14 -14.43 -0.38
N ASP A 163 15.72 -15.43 0.27
CA ASP A 163 16.79 -16.26 -0.30
C ASP A 163 16.26 -17.23 -1.39
N GLY A 164 14.94 -17.33 -1.58
CA GLY A 164 14.27 -18.20 -2.55
C GLY A 164 13.87 -19.57 -1.96
N TYR A 165 12.77 -20.14 -2.45
CA TYR A 165 12.21 -21.39 -1.95
C TYR A 165 11.55 -22.22 -3.05
N ARG A 166 11.76 -23.54 -3.08
CA ARG A 166 11.09 -24.53 -3.98
C ARG A 166 10.80 -24.02 -5.41
N GLY A 167 11.85 -23.67 -6.16
CA GLY A 167 11.72 -23.24 -7.56
C GLY A 167 11.38 -21.76 -7.75
N HIS A 168 11.11 -21.02 -6.68
CA HIS A 168 11.08 -19.57 -6.71
C HIS A 168 12.49 -18.99 -6.62
N ARG A 169 12.75 -17.98 -7.45
CA ARG A 169 14.02 -17.25 -7.43
C ARG A 169 14.12 -16.41 -6.15
N PRO A 170 15.34 -16.10 -5.69
CA PRO A 170 15.53 -15.11 -4.64
C PRO A 170 14.84 -13.79 -4.99
N LEU A 171 14.31 -13.11 -3.96
CA LEU A 171 13.76 -11.78 -4.09
C LEU A 171 14.89 -10.75 -4.19
N ASP A 172 14.54 -9.53 -4.62
CA ASP A 172 15.49 -8.41 -4.64
C ASP A 172 15.66 -7.83 -3.23
N GLU A 173 16.54 -8.44 -2.43
CA GLU A 173 16.88 -7.95 -1.07
C GLU A 173 17.40 -6.51 -1.11
N LYS A 174 18.08 -6.11 -2.19
CA LYS A 174 18.61 -4.76 -2.35
C LYS A 174 17.48 -3.73 -2.50
N ALA A 175 16.45 -4.05 -3.28
CA ALA A 175 15.27 -3.20 -3.41
C ALA A 175 14.51 -3.06 -2.08
N LEU A 176 14.41 -4.13 -1.29
CA LEU A 176 13.80 -4.09 0.04
C LEU A 176 14.62 -3.19 0.99
N LEU A 177 15.93 -3.36 1.06
CA LEU A 177 16.83 -2.53 1.87
C LEU A 177 16.73 -1.05 1.49
N ASP A 178 16.79 -0.74 0.19
CA ASP A 178 16.63 0.63 -0.31
C ASP A 178 15.28 1.25 0.10
N THR A 179 14.20 0.47 0.00
CA THR A 179 12.86 0.90 0.45
C THR A 179 12.83 1.15 1.95
N MET A 180 13.44 0.28 2.76
CA MET A 180 13.54 0.46 4.22
C MET A 180 14.34 1.72 4.59
N HIS A 181 15.42 2.02 3.87
CA HIS A 181 16.20 3.25 4.05
C HIS A 181 15.37 4.50 3.75
N LYS A 182 14.66 4.49 2.62
CA LYS A 182 13.79 5.61 2.22
C LYS A 182 12.63 5.81 3.20
N ALA A 183 12.02 4.72 3.66
CA ALA A 183 10.96 4.76 4.67
C ALA A 183 11.47 5.29 6.02
N ALA A 184 12.65 4.87 6.47
CA ALA A 184 13.27 5.40 7.68
C ALA A 184 13.57 6.90 7.57
N ARG A 185 14.06 7.34 6.40
CA ARG A 185 14.28 8.75 6.10
C ARG A 185 12.99 9.56 6.12
N LEU A 186 11.95 9.08 5.42
CA LEU A 186 10.61 9.67 5.44
C LEU A 186 10.12 9.82 6.87
N PHE A 187 10.23 8.76 7.68
CA PHE A 187 9.73 8.78 9.04
C PHE A 187 10.54 9.70 9.96
N LEU A 188 11.83 9.89 9.69
CA LEU A 188 12.68 10.85 10.43
C LEU A 188 12.37 12.31 10.07
N GLU A 189 12.08 12.59 8.80
CA GLU A 189 11.89 13.96 8.26
C GLU A 189 10.44 14.46 8.41
N GLU A 190 9.44 13.60 8.22
CA GLU A 190 8.02 13.94 8.39
C GLU A 190 7.61 13.79 9.88
N SER A 191 6.73 14.68 10.37
CA SER A 191 6.27 14.74 11.78
C SER A 191 4.76 14.77 11.90
#